data_AF-A0A1Q6Y9E8-F1
#
_entry.id   AF-A0A1Q6Y9E8-F1
#
_cell.length_a   1.000
_cell.length_b   1.000
_cell.length_c   1.000
_cell.angle_alpha   90.00
_cell.angle_beta   90.00
_cell.angle_gamma   90.00
#
_symmetry.space_group_name_H-M   'P 1'
#
loop_
_entity.id
_entity.type
_entity.pdbx_description
1 polymer ?
#
loop_
_entity_poly.entity_id
_entity_poly.type
_entity_poly.pdbx_seq_one_letter_code
_entity_poly.pdbx_strand_id
1 'polypeptide(L)'
;MESVRCYGFIDEGSGEHGWLFLEDGGITQVAGKRESFPAEFAHWLALLHCSASNLPIRGRLPERGPAWYLETLRAARLGLCHSLRQQTWGDLGRSAAAEMLVCCDVLERNWHVVEERCEGLPWTLVHCDLQPKNVLIRHTDSGIAFLPLDWEEAGWGAPATDLARIDAVAYWSTARRIWASVELQQVEGQVCCGTLFQALSGVSWELVRLAAGSEHKAVRRLRIYASQLNASTLALGLEV
;
A
#
# COMPACT_ATOMS: atom_id res chain seq x y z
N MET A 1 5.36 20.28 6.85
CA MET A 1 4.35 19.30 7.28
C MET A 1 4.59 19.02 8.74
N GLU A 2 3.53 18.91 9.52
CA GLU A 2 3.63 18.37 10.88
C GLU A 2 3.77 16.86 10.84
N SER A 3 4.38 16.30 11.88
CA SER A 3 4.41 14.88 12.20
C SER A 3 4.31 14.75 13.72
N VAL A 4 3.95 13.56 14.22
CA VAL A 4 4.12 13.31 15.65
C VAL A 4 5.59 13.42 16.02
N ARG A 5 5.88 14.06 17.16
CA ARG A 5 7.25 14.16 17.67
C ARG A 5 7.72 12.79 18.16
N CYS A 6 8.89 12.35 17.67
CA CYS A 6 9.58 11.21 18.26
C CYS A 6 10.40 11.69 19.47
N TYR A 7 10.11 11.13 20.65
CA TYR A 7 10.83 11.41 21.90
C TYR A 7 12.08 10.53 22.06
N GLY A 8 12.13 9.38 21.38
CA GLY A 8 13.28 8.50 21.40
C GLY A 8 12.90 7.05 21.09
N PHE A 9 13.90 6.18 21.10
CA PHE A 9 13.74 4.75 20.95
C PHE A 9 14.58 4.00 21.99
N ILE A 10 14.14 2.81 22.38
CA ILE A 10 14.90 1.86 23.20
C ILE A 10 14.95 0.53 22.45
N ASP A 11 16.16 0.06 22.15
CA ASP A 11 16.40 -1.27 21.59
C ASP A 11 16.36 -2.32 22.72
N GLU A 12 15.66 -3.45 22.52
CA GLU A 12 15.66 -4.56 23.47
C GLU A 12 16.93 -5.44 23.40
N GLY A 13 17.84 -5.14 22.48
CA GLY A 13 19.18 -5.71 22.39
C GLY A 13 19.28 -7.00 21.57
N SER A 14 18.15 -7.63 21.22
CA SER A 14 18.11 -8.77 20.28
C SER A 14 18.07 -8.33 18.81
N GLY A 15 17.78 -7.05 18.54
CA GLY A 15 17.58 -6.52 17.19
C GLY A 15 16.26 -6.93 16.52
N GLU A 16 15.42 -7.73 17.20
CA GLU A 16 14.11 -8.14 16.67
C GLU A 16 12.99 -7.19 17.09
N HIS A 17 13.07 -6.60 18.28
CA HIS A 17 12.04 -5.74 18.85
C HIS A 17 12.64 -4.52 19.54
N GLY A 18 11.87 -3.44 19.58
CA GLY A 18 12.26 -2.19 20.24
C GLY A 18 11.04 -1.33 20.55
N TRP A 19 11.22 -0.36 21.43
CA TRP A 19 10.19 0.59 21.84
C TRP A 19 10.44 1.94 21.17
N LEU A 20 9.40 2.50 20.54
CA LEU A 20 9.41 3.85 19.99
C LEU A 20 8.47 4.73 20.83
N PHE A 21 8.99 5.86 21.32
CA PHE A 21 8.22 6.80 22.12
C PHE A 21 7.82 7.98 21.25
N LEU A 22 6.51 8.09 20.99
CA LEU A 22 5.95 9.14 20.15
C LEU A 22 5.02 10.05 20.96
N GLU A 23 4.90 11.28 20.51
CA GLU A 23 3.83 12.19 20.91
C GLU A 23 2.46 11.56 20.70
N ASP A 24 1.57 11.72 21.67
CA ASP A 24 0.16 11.39 21.51
C ASP A 24 -0.48 12.34 20.49
N GLY A 25 -0.70 11.84 19.28
CA GLY A 25 -1.36 12.56 18.19
C GLY A 25 -2.87 12.72 18.37
N GLY A 26 -3.45 12.17 19.43
CA GLY A 26 -4.88 12.06 19.65
C GLY A 26 -5.50 10.83 18.98
N ILE A 27 -6.83 10.82 18.89
CA ILE A 27 -7.59 9.65 18.40
C ILE A 27 -8.42 9.92 17.14
N THR A 28 -8.44 11.16 16.67
CA THR A 28 -9.29 11.56 15.55
C THR A 28 -8.65 11.10 14.24
N GLN A 29 -9.29 10.13 13.58
CA GLN A 29 -8.83 9.60 12.30
C GLN A 29 -9.26 10.50 11.15
N VAL A 30 -8.46 10.51 10.08
CA VAL A 30 -8.73 11.33 8.89
C VAL A 30 -9.98 10.92 8.12
N ALA A 31 -10.36 9.64 8.18
CA ALA A 31 -11.52 9.09 7.52
C ALA A 31 -11.93 7.77 8.18
N GLY A 32 -13.16 7.31 7.93
CA GLY A 32 -13.60 5.98 8.32
C GLY A 32 -12.84 4.87 7.59
N LYS A 33 -12.79 3.67 8.17
CA LYS A 33 -12.02 2.52 7.62
C LYS A 33 -12.31 2.21 6.14
N ARG A 34 -13.53 2.47 5.66
CA ARG A 34 -14.00 2.19 4.29
C ARG A 34 -14.12 3.44 3.41
N GLU A 35 -13.82 4.62 3.93
CA GLU A 35 -13.98 5.89 3.21
C GLU A 35 -12.70 6.28 2.48
N SER A 36 -12.80 6.90 1.31
CA SER A 36 -11.64 7.49 0.64
C SER A 36 -11.04 8.60 1.50
N PHE A 37 -9.75 8.86 1.32
CA PHE A 37 -9.14 10.01 1.98
C PHE A 37 -9.72 11.32 1.41
N PRO A 38 -9.82 12.38 2.24
CA PRO A 38 -10.28 13.69 1.78
C PRO A 38 -9.28 14.29 0.78
N ALA A 39 -9.74 15.19 -0.10
CA ALA A 39 -8.92 15.82 -1.13
C ALA A 39 -7.74 16.62 -0.52
N GLU A 40 -7.93 17.20 0.65
CA GLU A 40 -6.90 17.89 1.44
C GLU A 40 -5.74 16.95 1.78
N PHE A 41 -6.02 15.68 2.08
CA PHE A 41 -4.99 14.68 2.31
C PHE A 41 -4.27 14.29 1.02
N ALA A 42 -4.96 14.21 -0.11
CA ALA A 42 -4.33 13.98 -1.41
C ALA A 42 -3.33 15.10 -1.77
N HIS A 43 -3.69 16.37 -1.50
CA HIS A 43 -2.77 17.50 -1.66
C HIS A 43 -1.56 17.40 -0.71
N TRP A 44 -1.79 17.05 0.55
CA TRP A 44 -0.73 16.84 1.53
C TRP A 44 0.24 15.73 1.10
N LEU A 45 -0.30 14.59 0.64
CA LEU A 45 0.49 13.44 0.20
C LEU A 45 1.32 13.75 -1.05
N ALA A 46 0.75 14.50 -2.00
CA ALA A 46 1.50 14.99 -3.15
C ALA A 46 2.69 15.86 -2.74
N LEU A 47 2.51 16.77 -1.77
CA LEU A 47 3.62 17.56 -1.25
C LEU A 47 4.67 16.68 -0.56
N LEU A 48 4.26 15.65 0.21
CA LEU A 48 5.19 14.72 0.85
C LEU A 48 6.04 14.01 -0.21
N HIS A 49 5.39 13.37 -1.18
CA HIS A 49 6.05 12.62 -2.23
C HIS A 49 6.98 13.50 -3.07
N CYS A 50 6.54 14.70 -3.49
CA CYS A 50 7.38 15.60 -4.27
C CYS A 50 8.56 16.17 -3.47
N SER A 51 8.39 16.38 -2.16
CA SER A 51 9.49 16.86 -1.31
C SER A 51 10.51 15.74 -1.08
N ALA A 52 10.02 14.53 -0.76
CA ALA A 52 10.87 13.39 -0.45
C ALA A 52 11.63 12.86 -1.68
N SER A 53 11.09 12.98 -2.89
CA SER A 53 11.79 12.58 -4.12
C SER A 53 13.13 13.30 -4.33
N ASN A 54 13.29 14.49 -3.73
CA ASN A 54 14.51 15.29 -3.81
C ASN A 54 15.48 15.06 -2.64
N LEU A 55 15.12 14.24 -1.67
CA LEU A 55 15.96 13.97 -0.50
C LEU A 55 17.00 12.89 -0.80
N PRO A 56 18.24 13.00 -0.27
CA PRO A 56 19.28 12.00 -0.46
C PRO A 56 19.09 10.79 0.48
N ILE A 57 17.92 10.15 0.44
CA ILE A 57 17.53 9.05 1.35
C ILE A 57 17.29 7.70 0.65
N ARG A 58 17.35 7.64 -0.69
CA ARG A 58 17.12 6.41 -1.49
C ARG A 58 17.88 5.18 -0.98
N GLY A 59 19.14 5.32 -0.59
CA GLY A 59 19.96 4.20 -0.11
C GLY A 59 19.82 3.88 1.38
N ARG A 60 18.93 4.59 2.10
CA ARG A 60 18.73 4.45 3.55
C ARG A 60 17.40 3.77 3.89
N LEU A 61 16.60 3.46 2.87
CA LEU A 61 15.26 2.91 3.01
C LEU A 61 15.16 1.63 2.18
N PRO A 62 14.34 0.65 2.63
CA PRO A 62 14.02 -0.52 1.83
C PRO A 62 13.43 -0.13 0.47
N GLU A 63 13.75 -0.89 -0.57
CA GLU A 63 13.10 -0.72 -1.86
C GLU A 63 11.65 -1.18 -1.81
N ARG A 64 10.73 -0.34 -2.27
CA ARG A 64 9.28 -0.60 -2.34
C ARG A 64 8.73 -0.35 -3.75
N GLY A 65 9.51 -0.76 -4.74
CA GLY A 65 9.16 -0.65 -6.16
C GLY A 65 8.37 -1.86 -6.69
N PRO A 66 8.04 -1.86 -8.00
CA PRO A 66 7.31 -2.96 -8.64
C PRO A 66 7.95 -4.33 -8.47
N ALA A 67 9.29 -4.42 -8.46
CA ALA A 67 10.00 -5.68 -8.25
C ALA A 67 9.67 -6.32 -6.89
N TRP A 68 9.54 -5.50 -5.84
CA TRP A 68 9.15 -5.99 -4.51
C TRP A 68 7.73 -6.57 -4.50
N TYR A 69 6.80 -5.93 -5.21
CA TYR A 69 5.43 -6.43 -5.36
C TYR A 69 5.33 -7.68 -6.24
N LEU A 70 6.21 -7.84 -7.23
CA LEU A 70 6.31 -9.09 -8.01
C LEU A 70 6.75 -10.26 -7.12
N GLU A 71 7.75 -10.06 -6.26
CA GLU A 71 8.16 -11.08 -5.30
C GLU A 71 7.05 -11.37 -4.29
N THR A 72 6.31 -10.34 -3.86
CA THR A 72 5.12 -10.52 -3.01
C THR A 72 4.04 -11.35 -3.72
N LEU A 73 3.79 -11.11 -5.01
CA LEU A 73 2.86 -11.90 -5.83
C LEU A 73 3.30 -13.38 -5.91
N ARG A 74 4.58 -13.63 -6.21
CA ARG A 74 5.15 -14.97 -6.29
C ARG A 74 5.08 -15.71 -4.97
N ALA A 75 5.42 -15.04 -3.88
CA ALA A 75 5.32 -15.58 -2.53
C ALA A 75 3.86 -15.89 -2.15
N ALA A 76 2.92 -14.98 -2.49
CA ALA A 76 1.50 -15.18 -2.25
C ALA A 76 0.95 -16.40 -3.01
N ARG A 77 1.32 -16.55 -4.28
CA ARG A 77 0.97 -17.71 -5.11
C ARG A 77 1.47 -19.02 -4.49
N LEU A 78 2.75 -19.07 -4.09
CA LEU A 78 3.34 -20.24 -3.43
C LEU A 78 2.63 -20.56 -2.10
N GLY A 79 2.35 -19.54 -1.29
CA GLY A 79 1.64 -19.66 -0.02
C GLY A 79 0.21 -20.18 -0.17
N LEU A 80 -0.53 -19.71 -1.18
CA LEU A 80 -1.86 -20.22 -1.51
C LEU A 80 -1.80 -21.70 -1.93
N CYS A 81 -0.91 -22.06 -2.85
CA CYS A 81 -0.73 -23.45 -3.28
C CYS A 81 -0.30 -24.39 -2.14
N HIS A 82 0.53 -23.89 -1.21
CA HIS A 82 0.89 -24.64 -0.02
C HIS A 82 -0.32 -24.84 0.91
N SER A 83 -1.04 -23.76 1.21
CA SER A 83 -2.18 -23.78 2.13
C SER A 83 -3.33 -24.67 1.65
N LEU A 84 -3.63 -24.66 0.35
CA LEU A 84 -4.63 -25.55 -0.26
C LEU A 84 -4.29 -27.04 -0.14
N ARG A 85 -3.00 -27.40 -0.02
CA ARG A 85 -2.56 -28.79 0.16
C ARG A 85 -2.58 -29.23 1.63
N GLN A 86 -2.39 -28.29 2.56
CA GLN A 86 -2.26 -28.60 3.98
C GLN A 86 -3.57 -28.52 4.77
N GLN A 87 -4.55 -27.77 4.27
CA GLN A 87 -5.77 -27.44 5.03
C GLN A 87 -7.03 -27.75 4.22
N THR A 88 -8.13 -28.03 4.93
CA THR A 88 -9.43 -28.28 4.29
C THR A 88 -10.23 -26.99 4.25
N TRP A 89 -10.26 -26.35 3.07
CA TRP A 89 -11.00 -25.11 2.88
C TRP A 89 -12.48 -25.41 2.60
N GLY A 90 -13.37 -24.44 2.83
CA GLY A 90 -14.74 -24.51 2.29
C GLY A 90 -14.78 -24.21 0.78
N ASP A 91 -15.88 -24.53 0.11
CA ASP A 91 -16.04 -24.31 -1.34
C ASP A 91 -15.80 -22.86 -1.76
N LEU A 92 -16.34 -21.91 -0.98
CA LEU A 92 -16.14 -20.49 -1.22
C LEU A 92 -14.67 -20.07 -1.09
N GLY A 93 -13.92 -20.71 -0.18
CA GLY A 93 -12.49 -20.46 -0.01
C GLY A 93 -11.67 -21.02 -1.17
N ARG A 94 -11.98 -22.25 -1.59
CA ARG A 94 -11.34 -22.89 -2.76
C ARG A 94 -11.59 -22.10 -4.03
N SER A 95 -12.81 -21.65 -4.26
CA SER A 95 -13.17 -20.83 -5.43
C SER A 95 -12.37 -19.53 -5.47
N ALA A 96 -12.31 -18.80 -4.34
CA ALA A 96 -11.51 -17.58 -4.27
C ALA A 96 -10.01 -17.83 -4.46
N ALA A 97 -9.46 -18.90 -3.89
CA ALA A 97 -8.07 -19.25 -4.10
C ALA A 97 -7.77 -19.59 -5.57
N ALA A 98 -8.68 -20.30 -6.26
CA ALA A 98 -8.55 -20.58 -7.69
C ALA A 98 -8.56 -19.29 -8.54
N GLU A 99 -9.50 -18.37 -8.28
CA GLU A 99 -9.56 -17.06 -8.94
C GLU A 99 -8.25 -16.27 -8.72
N MET A 100 -7.74 -16.25 -7.49
CA MET A 100 -6.47 -15.59 -7.18
C MET A 100 -5.30 -16.20 -7.92
N LEU A 101 -5.24 -17.54 -8.04
CA LEU A 101 -4.16 -18.21 -8.75
C LEU A 101 -4.16 -17.87 -10.24
N VAL A 102 -5.34 -17.78 -10.86
CA VAL A 102 -5.49 -17.30 -12.25
C VAL A 102 -5.00 -15.86 -12.38
N CYS A 103 -5.43 -14.97 -11.48
CA CYS A 103 -4.95 -13.58 -11.48
C CYS A 103 -3.44 -13.51 -11.31
N CYS A 104 -2.85 -14.33 -10.41
CA CYS A 104 -1.41 -14.39 -10.21
C CYS A 104 -0.67 -14.81 -11.48
N ASP A 105 -1.17 -15.82 -12.20
CA ASP A 105 -0.59 -16.26 -13.47
C ASP A 105 -0.61 -15.16 -14.54
N VAL A 106 -1.75 -14.47 -14.67
CA VAL A 106 -1.92 -13.39 -15.65
C VAL A 106 -1.03 -12.20 -15.31
N LEU A 107 -1.02 -11.76 -14.05
CA LEU A 107 -0.20 -10.65 -13.58
C LEU A 107 1.29 -10.95 -13.70
N GLU A 108 1.74 -12.14 -13.30
CA GLU A 108 3.15 -12.52 -13.37
C GLU A 108 3.66 -12.54 -14.82
N ARG A 109 2.86 -13.05 -15.77
CA ARG A 109 3.22 -13.06 -17.20
C ARG A 109 3.25 -11.67 -17.83
N ASN A 110 2.43 -10.74 -17.32
CA ASN A 110 2.26 -9.41 -17.88
C ASN A 110 2.80 -8.31 -16.95
N TRP A 111 3.74 -8.63 -16.06
CA TRP A 111 4.19 -7.70 -15.02
C TRP A 111 4.82 -6.41 -15.57
N HIS A 112 5.37 -6.46 -16.78
CA HIS A 112 5.88 -5.29 -17.50
C HIS A 112 4.85 -4.16 -17.61
N VAL A 113 3.55 -4.46 -17.71
CA VAL A 113 2.47 -3.44 -17.73
C VAL A 113 2.41 -2.66 -16.41
N VAL A 114 2.67 -3.33 -15.28
CA VAL A 114 2.72 -2.70 -13.96
C VAL A 114 3.99 -1.84 -13.83
N GLU A 115 5.12 -2.35 -14.31
CA GLU A 115 6.40 -1.62 -14.33
C GLU A 115 6.29 -0.32 -15.13
N GLU A 116 5.82 -0.40 -16.37
CA GLU A 116 5.63 0.76 -17.27
C GLU A 116 4.72 1.83 -16.64
N ARG A 117 3.62 1.44 -15.99
CA ARG A 117 2.74 2.39 -15.26
C ARG A 117 3.44 3.02 -14.05
N CYS A 118 4.31 2.27 -13.38
CA CYS A 118 5.05 2.74 -12.22
C CYS A 118 6.20 3.70 -12.57
N GLU A 119 6.68 3.69 -13.82
CA GLU A 119 7.71 4.62 -14.32
C GLU A 119 7.19 6.06 -14.51
N GLY A 120 5.87 6.25 -14.56
CA GLY A 120 5.26 7.56 -14.86
C GLY A 120 5.47 8.66 -13.81
N LEU A 121 5.97 8.33 -12.61
CA LEU A 121 6.25 9.32 -11.56
C LEU A 121 7.61 9.10 -10.89
N PRO A 122 8.27 10.17 -10.42
CA PRO A 122 9.52 10.05 -9.66
C PRO A 122 9.36 9.18 -8.41
N TRP A 123 10.39 8.38 -8.15
CA TRP A 123 10.46 7.61 -6.91
C TRP A 123 10.59 8.51 -5.69
N THR A 124 10.04 8.06 -4.57
CA THR A 124 9.89 8.86 -3.37
C THR A 124 9.81 7.99 -2.10
N LEU A 125 9.78 8.64 -0.94
CA LEU A 125 9.38 8.01 0.32
C LEU A 125 7.91 7.61 0.22
N VAL A 126 7.65 6.32 0.44
CA VAL A 126 6.30 5.75 0.50
C VAL A 126 6.05 5.13 1.87
N HIS A 127 4.81 5.19 2.32
CA HIS A 127 4.34 4.67 3.60
C HIS A 127 4.04 3.17 3.54
N CYS A 128 3.57 2.66 2.41
CA CYS A 128 3.27 1.23 2.14
C CYS A 128 2.10 0.60 2.92
N ASP A 129 1.72 1.09 4.10
CA ASP A 129 0.45 0.75 4.80
C ASP A 129 -0.45 1.98 5.03
N LEU A 130 -0.63 2.80 3.98
CA LEU A 130 -1.43 4.01 4.09
C LEU A 130 -2.93 3.69 4.17
N GLN A 131 -3.44 3.56 5.40
CA GLN A 131 -4.84 3.32 5.70
C GLN A 131 -5.41 4.45 6.58
N PRO A 132 -6.71 4.73 6.53
CA PRO A 132 -7.30 5.77 7.38
C PRO A 132 -7.04 5.60 8.89
N LYS A 133 -6.91 4.35 9.36
CA LYS A 133 -6.54 4.02 10.75
C LYS A 133 -5.14 4.54 11.15
N ASN A 134 -4.25 4.73 10.18
CA ASN A 134 -2.86 5.09 10.36
C ASN A 134 -2.63 6.60 10.15
N VAL A 135 -3.68 7.38 9.89
CA VAL A 135 -3.57 8.83 9.70
C VAL A 135 -4.50 9.54 10.67
N LEU A 136 -3.90 10.24 11.62
CA LEU A 136 -4.63 11.10 12.55
C LEU A 136 -4.77 12.51 11.98
N ILE A 137 -5.76 13.24 12.46
CA ILE A 137 -5.93 14.67 12.21
C ILE A 137 -5.82 15.46 13.50
N ARG A 138 -5.16 16.62 13.39
CA ARG A 138 -5.08 17.63 14.44
C ARG A 138 -5.57 18.94 13.89
N HIS A 139 -6.53 19.56 14.57
CA HIS A 139 -6.95 20.92 14.27
C HIS A 139 -5.93 21.90 14.86
N THR A 140 -5.46 22.82 14.01
CA THR A 140 -4.50 23.88 14.33
C THR A 140 -5.12 25.23 13.95
N ASP A 141 -4.56 26.33 14.44
CA ASP A 141 -5.00 27.67 14.05
C ASP A 141 -4.87 27.92 12.54
N SER A 142 -3.96 27.19 11.87
CA SER A 142 -3.73 27.25 10.42
C SER A 142 -4.54 26.25 9.59
N GLY A 143 -5.39 25.44 10.21
CA GLY A 143 -6.18 24.40 9.53
C GLY A 143 -5.91 23.00 10.06
N ILE A 144 -6.02 21.98 9.20
CA ILE A 144 -5.85 20.57 9.58
C ILE A 144 -4.40 20.13 9.34
N ALA A 145 -3.76 19.58 10.37
CA ALA A 145 -2.53 18.83 10.25
C ALA A 145 -2.84 17.33 10.13
N PHE A 146 -2.27 16.68 9.12
CA PHE A 146 -2.33 15.23 8.95
C PHE A 146 -1.09 14.60 9.58
N LEU A 147 -1.30 13.56 10.39
CA LEU A 147 -0.26 12.89 11.15
C LEU A 147 -0.28 11.38 10.81
N PRO A 148 0.41 10.95 9.74
CA PRO A 148 0.59 9.54 9.48
C PRO A 148 1.49 8.90 10.53
N LEU A 149 1.08 7.72 10.97
CA LEU A 149 1.73 6.83 11.93
C LEU A 149 2.01 5.50 11.26
N ASP A 150 2.68 4.58 11.95
CA ASP A 150 2.85 3.20 11.44
C ASP A 150 3.76 3.15 10.19
N TRP A 151 4.92 3.84 10.28
CA TRP A 151 5.94 3.91 9.24
C TRP A 151 6.82 2.65 9.13
N GLU A 152 6.46 1.55 9.78
CA GLU A 152 7.26 0.31 9.82
C GLU A 152 7.52 -0.26 8.42
N GLU A 153 6.51 -0.21 7.54
CA GLU A 153 6.61 -0.73 6.18
C GLU A 153 7.20 0.28 5.18
N ALA A 154 7.48 1.50 5.63
CA ALA A 154 7.89 2.59 4.76
C ALA A 154 9.17 2.28 4.00
N GLY A 155 9.29 2.85 2.80
CA GLY A 155 10.45 2.62 1.96
C GLY A 155 10.59 3.62 0.84
N TRP A 156 11.39 3.26 -0.15
CA TRP A 156 11.68 4.08 -1.32
C TRP A 156 11.20 3.39 -2.59
N GLY A 157 10.27 4.02 -3.32
CA GLY A 157 9.59 3.37 -4.45
C GLY A 157 8.73 4.32 -5.28
N ALA A 158 7.97 3.75 -6.20
CA ALA A 158 6.94 4.48 -6.94
C ALA A 158 5.78 4.85 -5.98
N PRO A 159 5.17 6.04 -6.13
CA PRO A 159 4.14 6.51 -5.20
C PRO A 159 2.87 5.65 -5.21
N ALA A 160 2.67 4.81 -6.24
CA ALA A 160 1.53 3.92 -6.43
C ALA A 160 0.99 3.30 -5.14
N THR A 161 1.83 2.69 -4.29
CA THR A 161 1.36 2.00 -3.07
C THR A 161 0.57 2.88 -2.11
N ASP A 162 0.82 4.19 -2.10
CA ASP A 162 0.13 5.13 -1.23
C ASP A 162 -1.09 5.76 -1.91
N LEU A 163 -1.28 5.55 -3.22
CA LEU A 163 -2.31 6.20 -4.03
C LEU A 163 -3.61 5.40 -4.17
N ALA A 164 -3.67 4.15 -3.71
CA ALA A 164 -4.81 3.24 -3.92
C ALA A 164 -6.19 3.84 -3.58
N ARG A 165 -6.27 4.76 -2.62
CA ARG A 165 -7.52 5.38 -2.12
C ARG A 165 -7.48 6.91 -2.15
N ILE A 166 -6.59 7.47 -2.95
CA ILE A 166 -6.32 8.90 -3.04
C ILE A 166 -7.06 9.47 -4.25
N ASP A 167 -7.61 10.66 -4.10
CA ASP A 167 -8.16 11.42 -5.23
C ASP A 167 -7.04 11.80 -6.21
N ALA A 168 -7.05 11.20 -7.40
CA ALA A 168 -6.03 11.40 -8.42
C ALA A 168 -5.96 12.86 -8.89
N VAL A 169 -7.09 13.55 -9.02
CA VAL A 169 -7.17 14.93 -9.51
C VAL A 169 -6.57 15.88 -8.48
N ALA A 170 -6.93 15.72 -7.22
CA ALA A 170 -6.39 16.51 -6.11
C ALA A 170 -4.88 16.28 -5.97
N TYR A 171 -4.42 15.03 -5.97
CA TYR A 171 -3.00 14.69 -5.92
C TYR A 171 -2.23 15.32 -7.10
N TRP A 172 -2.69 15.09 -8.33
CA TRP A 172 -2.07 15.59 -9.55
C TRP A 172 -1.97 17.13 -9.57
N SER A 173 -3.05 17.82 -9.17
CA SER A 173 -3.10 19.29 -9.20
C SER A 173 -2.00 19.94 -8.37
N THR A 174 -1.57 19.28 -7.29
CA THR A 174 -0.45 19.67 -6.45
C THR A 174 0.87 19.17 -7.01
N ALA A 175 0.96 17.88 -7.34
CA ALA A 175 2.19 17.24 -7.79
C ALA A 175 2.77 17.92 -9.05
N ARG A 176 1.91 18.29 -10.01
CA ARG A 176 2.33 18.96 -11.26
C ARG A 176 3.02 20.30 -11.07
N ARG A 177 2.87 20.94 -9.90
CA ARG A 177 3.56 22.19 -9.57
C ARG A 177 5.05 21.99 -9.30
N ILE A 178 5.46 20.76 -8.97
CA ILE A 178 6.84 20.37 -8.67
C ILE A 178 7.36 19.42 -9.76
N TRP A 179 6.56 18.43 -10.14
CA TRP A 179 6.83 17.52 -11.25
C TRP A 179 6.15 18.04 -12.52
N ALA A 180 6.77 19.04 -13.15
CA ALA A 180 6.14 19.86 -14.20
C ALA A 180 5.62 19.08 -15.44
N SER A 181 6.17 17.90 -15.72
CA SER A 181 5.77 17.05 -16.85
C SER A 181 4.77 15.95 -16.49
N VAL A 182 4.27 15.90 -15.25
CA VAL A 182 3.36 14.83 -14.82
C VAL A 182 1.95 15.06 -15.35
N GLU A 183 1.40 14.05 -16.00
CA GLU A 183 0.04 14.06 -16.54
C GLU A 183 -0.94 13.37 -15.57
N LEU A 184 -2.22 13.75 -15.63
CA LEU A 184 -3.25 13.14 -14.79
C LEU A 184 -3.35 11.63 -15.04
N GLN A 185 -3.25 11.21 -16.30
CA GLN A 185 -3.30 9.81 -16.69
C GLN A 185 -2.18 8.98 -16.03
N GLN A 186 -1.00 9.55 -15.81
CA GLN A 186 0.09 8.87 -15.10
C GLN A 186 -0.26 8.66 -13.63
N VAL A 187 -0.89 9.65 -12.99
CA VAL A 187 -1.37 9.54 -11.59
C VAL A 187 -2.48 8.50 -11.48
N GLU A 188 -3.44 8.49 -12.41
CA GLU A 188 -4.51 7.48 -12.46
C GLU A 188 -3.95 6.06 -12.66
N GLY A 189 -2.93 5.92 -13.52
CA GLY A 189 -2.19 4.68 -13.68
C GLY A 189 -1.59 4.18 -12.36
N GLN A 190 -1.09 5.09 -11.51
CA GLN A 190 -0.51 4.73 -10.23
C GLN A 190 -1.53 4.46 -9.13
N VAL A 191 -2.71 5.10 -9.16
CA VAL A 191 -3.85 4.69 -8.33
C VAL A 191 -4.27 3.26 -8.66
N CYS A 192 -4.30 2.91 -9.95
CA CYS A 192 -4.59 1.54 -10.40
C CYS A 192 -3.55 0.54 -9.88
N CYS A 193 -2.25 0.80 -10.08
CA CYS A 193 -1.18 -0.05 -9.55
C CYS A 193 -1.19 -0.11 -8.01
N GLY A 194 -1.49 0.99 -7.35
CA GLY A 194 -1.64 1.06 -5.89
C GLY A 194 -2.71 0.14 -5.34
N THR A 195 -3.84 0.06 -6.05
CA THR A 195 -4.95 -0.84 -5.68
C THR A 195 -4.52 -2.30 -5.77
N LEU A 196 -3.77 -2.66 -6.83
CA LEU A 196 -3.15 -3.98 -6.97
C LEU A 196 -2.18 -4.25 -5.80
N PHE A 197 -1.26 -3.32 -5.54
CA PHE A 197 -0.24 -3.43 -4.49
C PHE A 197 -0.85 -3.62 -3.10
N GLN A 198 -1.90 -2.84 -2.77
CA GLN A 198 -2.64 -3.00 -1.52
C GLN A 198 -3.30 -4.37 -1.41
N ALA A 199 -3.87 -4.90 -2.51
CA ALA A 199 -4.45 -6.23 -2.52
C ALA A 199 -3.37 -7.30 -2.30
N LEU A 200 -2.21 -7.21 -2.95
CA LEU A 200 -1.09 -8.14 -2.77
C LEU A 200 -0.55 -8.15 -1.34
N SER A 201 -0.32 -6.98 -0.75
CA SER A 201 0.08 -6.87 0.66
C SER A 201 -0.98 -7.50 1.57
N GLY A 202 -2.26 -7.23 1.31
CA GLY A 202 -3.37 -7.84 2.05
C GLY A 202 -3.38 -9.37 1.99
N VAL A 203 -3.13 -9.96 0.82
CA VAL A 203 -3.02 -11.41 0.66
C VAL A 203 -1.84 -11.97 1.45
N SER A 204 -0.67 -11.34 1.33
CA SER A 204 0.53 -11.75 2.06
C SER A 204 0.27 -11.82 3.58
N TRP A 205 -0.33 -10.77 4.13
CA TRP A 205 -0.71 -10.72 5.55
C TRP A 205 -1.69 -11.82 5.96
N GLU A 206 -2.69 -12.12 5.13
CA GLU A 206 -3.65 -13.17 5.45
C GLU A 206 -3.05 -14.59 5.31
N LEU A 207 -2.06 -14.79 4.45
CA LEU A 207 -1.31 -16.04 4.38
C LEU A 207 -0.43 -16.26 5.62
N VAL A 208 0.22 -15.21 6.12
CA VAL A 208 0.93 -15.26 7.42
C VAL A 208 -0.05 -15.59 8.55
N ARG A 209 -1.21 -14.93 8.58
CA ARG A 209 -2.27 -15.20 9.56
C ARG A 209 -2.79 -16.63 9.47
N LEU A 210 -2.93 -17.16 8.25
CA LEU A 210 -3.38 -18.52 8.01
C LEU A 210 -2.36 -19.54 8.53
N ALA A 211 -1.06 -19.32 8.27
CA ALA A 211 0.03 -20.14 8.80
C ALA A 211 0.07 -20.11 10.35
N ALA A 212 -0.31 -18.99 10.96
CA ALA A 212 -0.46 -18.84 12.41
C ALA A 212 -1.76 -19.46 12.99
N GLY A 213 -2.55 -20.20 12.19
CA GLY A 213 -3.71 -20.96 12.66
C GLY A 213 -5.03 -20.17 12.73
N SER A 214 -5.08 -18.94 12.22
CA SER A 214 -6.30 -18.10 12.23
C SER A 214 -7.15 -18.26 10.96
N GLU A 215 -7.51 -19.50 10.62
CA GLU A 215 -8.08 -19.91 9.32
C GLU A 215 -9.37 -19.17 8.94
N HIS A 216 -10.39 -19.19 9.81
CA HIS A 216 -11.70 -18.63 9.46
C HIS A 216 -11.64 -17.14 9.08
N LYS A 217 -10.82 -16.35 9.79
CA LYS A 217 -10.65 -14.93 9.51
C LYS A 217 -9.83 -14.70 8.24
N ALA A 218 -8.75 -15.47 8.05
CA ALA A 218 -7.88 -15.39 6.89
C ALA A 218 -8.63 -15.73 5.60
N VAL A 219 -9.32 -16.88 5.56
CA VAL A 219 -10.09 -17.31 4.37
C VAL A 219 -11.19 -16.29 4.02
N ARG A 220 -11.86 -15.71 5.02
CA ARG A 220 -12.87 -14.67 4.77
C ARG A 220 -12.26 -13.43 4.12
N ARG A 221 -11.06 -13.03 4.53
CA ARG A 221 -10.36 -11.85 4.00
C ARG A 221 -9.77 -12.11 2.63
N LEU A 222 -9.19 -13.29 2.41
CA LEU A 222 -8.68 -13.73 1.10
C LEU A 222 -9.76 -13.65 0.02
N ARG A 223 -11.01 -13.97 0.34
CA ARG A 223 -12.14 -13.78 -0.59
C ARG A 223 -12.36 -12.33 -1.02
N ILE A 224 -12.14 -11.36 -0.12
CA ILE A 224 -12.24 -9.94 -0.46
C ILE A 224 -11.08 -9.55 -1.39
N TYR A 225 -9.87 -10.02 -1.06
CA TYR A 225 -8.68 -9.73 -1.86
C TYR A 225 -8.72 -10.43 -3.23
N ALA A 226 -9.35 -11.59 -3.37
CA ALA A 226 -9.58 -12.25 -4.66
C ALA A 226 -10.34 -11.33 -5.62
N SER A 227 -11.48 -10.78 -5.19
CA SER A 227 -12.26 -9.84 -6.00
C SER A 227 -11.50 -8.55 -6.30
N GLN A 228 -10.67 -8.07 -5.37
CA GLN A 228 -9.84 -6.87 -5.58
C GLN A 228 -8.69 -7.13 -6.58
N LEU A 229 -8.03 -8.28 -6.51
CA LEU A 229 -7.00 -8.69 -7.47
C LEU A 229 -7.59 -8.83 -8.87
N ASN A 230 -8.73 -9.50 -8.99
CA ASN A 230 -9.44 -9.64 -10.26
C ASN A 230 -9.79 -8.26 -10.86
N ALA A 231 -10.46 -7.39 -10.08
CA ALA A 231 -10.80 -6.04 -10.53
C ALA A 231 -9.56 -5.21 -10.93
N SER A 232 -8.46 -5.33 -10.18
CA SER A 232 -7.21 -4.63 -10.49
C SER A 232 -6.55 -5.17 -11.77
N THR A 233 -6.65 -6.48 -12.00
CA THR A 233 -6.10 -7.14 -13.19
C THR A 233 -6.88 -6.71 -14.45
N LEU A 234 -8.20 -6.67 -14.36
CA LEU A 234 -9.06 -6.12 -15.42
C LEU A 234 -8.80 -4.62 -15.67
N ALA A 235 -8.58 -3.82 -14.62
CA ALA A 235 -8.23 -2.40 -14.73
C ALA A 235 -6.83 -2.17 -15.36
N LEU A 236 -5.97 -3.19 -15.34
CA LEU A 236 -4.71 -3.20 -16.10
C LEU A 236 -4.92 -3.53 -17.59
N GLY A 237 -6.14 -3.89 -18.00
CA GLY A 237 -6.45 -4.32 -19.37
C GLY A 237 -6.06 -5.76 -19.64
N LEU A 238 -5.91 -6.57 -18.60
CA LEU A 238 -5.49 -7.96 -18.68
C LEU A 238 -6.70 -8.89 -18.51
N GLU A 239 -6.81 -9.91 -19.38
CA GLU A 239 -7.90 -10.89 -19.34
C GLU A 239 -7.58 -12.01 -18.32
N VAL A 240 -8.58 -12.38 -17.52
CA VAL A 240 -8.53 -13.40 -16.45
C VAL A 240 -9.62 -14.45 -16.62
#